data_AF-A0A5A7NAW2-F1
#
_entry.id   AF-A0A5A7NAW2-F1
#
_cell.length_a   1.000
_cell.length_b   1.000
_cell.length_c   1.000
_cell.angle_alpha   90.00
_cell.angle_beta   90.00
_cell.angle_gamma   90.00
#
_symmetry.space_group_name_H-M   'P 1'
#
loop_
_entity.id
_entity.type
_entity.pdbx_description
1 polymer ?
#
loop_
_entity_poly.entity_id
_entity_poly.type
_entity_poly.pdbx_seq_one_letter_code
_entity_poly.pdbx_strand_id
1 'polypeptide(L)' 'MPVLLYRRDWWERIINLPALAESGMIAPRDLDLVRMVESADEAWDIIRDFCTERCGESQPDPIWIAAPWQLL' A
#
# COMPACT_ATOMS: atom_id res chain seq x y z
N MET A 1 2.59 2.75 -4.21
CA MET A 1 2.59 2.37 -2.80
C MET A 1 1.36 3.04 -2.18
N PRO A 2 0.35 2.29 -1.73
CA PRO A 2 -0.86 2.87 -1.15
C PRO A 2 -0.57 3.44 0.26
N VAL A 3 -1.16 4.59 0.59
CA VAL A 3 -1.10 5.17 1.94
C VAL A 3 -2.47 4.99 2.59
N LEU A 4 -2.52 4.21 3.66
CA LEU A 4 -3.78 3.90 4.37
C LEU A 4 -3.81 4.60 5.72
N LEU A 5 -4.90 5.33 6.00
CA LEU A 5 -5.13 6.04 7.24
C LEU A 5 -6.32 5.42 7.98
N TYR A 6 -6.05 4.81 9.13
CA TYR A 6 -7.07 4.16 9.95
C TYR A 6 -7.84 5.16 10.80
N ARG A 7 -9.18 5.06 10.81
CA ARG A 7 -10.13 5.91 11.54
C ARG A 7 -10.16 7.35 11.00
N ARG A 8 -11.04 7.61 10.04
CA ARG A 8 -11.24 8.90 9.38
C ARG A 8 -11.42 10.05 10.36
N ASP A 9 -12.35 9.90 11.30
CA ASP A 9 -12.70 10.95 12.26
C ASP A 9 -11.50 11.42 13.09
N TRP A 10 -10.50 10.56 13.26
CA TRP A 10 -9.29 10.96 13.94
C TRP A 10 -8.37 11.76 13.02
N TRP A 11 -8.09 11.24 11.82
CA TRP A 11 -7.19 11.91 10.88
C TRP A 11 -7.72 13.26 10.38
N GLU A 12 -9.03 13.38 10.15
CA GLU A 12 -9.63 14.66 9.73
C GLU A 12 -9.50 15.76 10.79
N ARG A 13 -9.26 15.41 12.05
CA ARG A 13 -8.97 16.36 13.14
C ARG A 13 -7.51 16.78 13.20
N ILE A 14 -6.59 15.93 12.74
CA ILE A 14 -5.15 16.23 12.75
C ILE A 14 -4.77 16.99 11.48
N ILE A 15 -5.29 16.56 10.33
CA ILE A 15 -4.84 17.02 9.02
C ILE A 15 -6.02 17.17 8.06
N ASN A 16 -6.07 18.34 7.40
CA ASN A 16 -7.02 18.61 6.34
C ASN A 16 -6.31 18.50 4.99
N LEU A 17 -6.30 17.29 4.42
CA LEU A 17 -5.66 17.00 3.13
C LEU A 17 -6.19 17.87 1.98
N PRO A 18 -7.52 18.10 1.83
CA PRO A 18 -8.05 19.07 0.86
C PRO A 18 -7.45 20.47 1.00
N ALA A 19 -7.37 21.01 2.21
CA ALA A 19 -6.80 22.34 2.44
C ALA A 19 -5.28 22.39 2.12
N LEU A 20 -4.56 21.29 2.32
CA LEU A 20 -3.16 21.18 1.90
C LEU A 20 -3.00 21.17 0.38
N ALA A 21 -3.94 20.55 -0.34
CA ALA A 21 -3.95 20.59 -1.80
C ALA A 21 -4.29 21.99 -2.33
N GLU A 22 -5.26 22.66 -1.73
CA GLU A 22 -5.66 24.03 -2.09
C GLU A 22 -4.54 25.05 -1.84
N SER A 23 -3.80 24.90 -0.74
CA SER A 23 -2.66 25.76 -0.41
C SER A 23 -1.39 25.45 -1.24
N GLY A 24 -1.44 24.44 -2.11
CA GLY A 24 -0.33 24.05 -2.98
C GLY A 24 0.81 23.32 -2.26
N MET A 25 0.58 22.84 -1.03
CA MET A 25 1.56 22.06 -0.27
C MET A 25 1.67 20.62 -0.76
N ILE A 26 0.58 20.08 -1.33
CA ILE A 26 0.54 18.78 -2.01
C ILE A 26 -0.16 18.93 -3.37
N ALA A 27 0.13 18.04 -4.33
CA ALA A 27 -0.59 18.07 -5.59
C ALA A 27 -2.01 17.50 -5.40
N PRO A 28 -3.04 18.00 -6.11
CA PRO A 28 -4.39 17.47 -6.01
C PRO A 28 -4.50 15.96 -6.30
N ARG A 29 -3.67 15.44 -7.22
CA ARG A 29 -3.61 14.00 -7.53
C ARG A 29 -3.10 13.15 -6.35
N ASP A 30 -2.35 13.75 -5.42
CA ASP A 30 -1.76 13.00 -4.31
C ASP A 30 -2.84 12.64 -3.28
N LEU A 31 -4.00 13.30 -3.32
CA LEU A 31 -5.19 12.91 -2.57
C LEU A 31 -5.66 11.50 -2.93
N ASP A 32 -5.47 11.07 -4.19
CA ASP A 32 -5.87 9.74 -4.64
C ASP A 32 -4.98 8.61 -4.09
N LEU A 33 -3.77 8.96 -3.62
CA LEU A 33 -2.83 8.00 -3.01
C LEU A 33 -3.23 7.63 -1.57
N VAL A 34 -4.01 8.48 -0.92
CA VAL A 34 -4.44 8.30 0.47
C VAL A 34 -5.83 7.68 0.50
N ARG A 35 -5.98 6.58 1.23
CA ARG A 35 -7.27 5.95 1.50
C ARG A 35 -7.53 5.98 3.00
N MET A 36 -8.71 6.45 3.38
CA MET A 36 -9.20 6.34 4.76
C MET A 36 -9.88 4.98 4.91
N VAL A 37 -9.53 4.24 5.96
CA VAL A 37 -10.06 2.90 6.24
C VAL A 37 -10.58 2.83 7.69
N GLU A 38 -11.64 2.07 7.92
CA GLU A 38 -12.27 1.93 9.25
C GLU A 38 -12.03 0.56 9.90
N SER A 39 -11.50 -0.40 9.15
CA SER A 39 -11.17 -1.74 9.66
C SER A 39 -9.83 -2.26 9.12
N ALA A 40 -9.26 -3.23 9.83
CA ALA A 40 -8.05 -3.93 9.39
C ALA A 40 -8.34 -4.79 8.14
N ASP A 41 -9.53 -5.37 8.02
CA ASP A 41 -9.93 -6.17 6.87
C ASP A 41 -10.00 -5.31 5.59
N GLU A 42 -10.59 -4.12 5.67
CA GLU A 42 -10.64 -3.16 4.55
C GLU A 42 -9.22 -2.75 4.12
N ALA A 43 -8.34 -2.46 5.10
CA ALA A 43 -6.95 -2.14 4.81
C ALA A 43 -6.23 -3.31 4.13
N TRP A 44 -6.48 -4.53 4.58
CA TRP A 44 -5.89 -5.75 4.03
C TRP A 44 -6.35 -6.01 2.58
N ASP A 45 -7.63 -5.83 2.29
CA ASP A 45 -8.16 -5.96 0.94
C ASP A 45 -7.47 -4.99 -0.03
N ILE A 46 -7.30 -3.72 0.36
CA ILE A 46 -6.59 -2.73 -0.47
C ILE A 46 -5.12 -3.10 -0.70
N ILE A 47 -4.44 -3.60 0.34
CA ILE A 47 -3.04 -4.06 0.21
C ILE A 47 -2.96 -5.27 -0.71
N ARG A 48 -3.86 -6.25 -0.55
CA ARG A 48 -3.91 -7.45 -1.38
C ARG A 48 -4.12 -7.07 -2.84
N ASP A 49 -5.09 -6.22 -3.14
CA ASP A 49 -5.41 -5.81 -4.50
C ASP A 49 -4.22 -5.08 -5.14
N PHE A 50 -3.58 -4.16 -4.40
CA PHE A 50 -2.36 -3.49 -4.85
C PHE A 50 -1.20 -4.47 -5.11
N CYS A 51 -1.03 -5.46 -4.24
CA CYS A 51 -0.03 -6.51 -4.41
C CYS A 51 -0.36 -7.43 -5.59
N THR A 52 -1.63 -7.77 -5.84
CA THR A 52 -2.01 -8.61 -6.99
C THR A 52 -1.80 -7.88 -8.32
N GLU A 53 -2.09 -6.58 -8.38
CA GLU A 53 -1.94 -5.78 -9.61
C GLU A 53 -0.47 -5.45 -9.94
N ARG A 54 0.39 -5.35 -8.92
CA ARG A 54 1.80 -4.91 -9.09
C ARG A 54 2.85 -5.96 -8.77
N CYS A 55 2.50 -7.04 -8.09
CA CYS A 55 3.26 -8.28 -8.04
C CYS A 55 2.66 -9.25 -9.07
N GLY A 56 2.99 -9.03 -10.35
CA GLY A 56 3.09 -10.19 -11.24
C GLY A 56 4.06 -11.17 -10.58
N GLU A 57 3.63 -12.42 -10.43
CA GLU A 57 4.41 -13.57 -9.94
C GLU A 57 5.91 -13.39 -10.16
N SER A 58 6.65 -13.09 -9.09
CA SER A 58 7.95 -13.71 -8.93
C SER A 58 7.75 -14.85 -7.93
N GLN A 59 7.20 -15.98 -8.41
CA GLN A 59 7.51 -17.25 -7.77
C GLN A 59 9.04 -17.44 -7.91
N PRO A 60 9.75 -17.87 -6.85
CA PRO A 60 11.19 -17.73 -6.79
C PRO A 60 11.86 -18.71 -7.76
N ASP A 61 12.99 -18.33 -8.32
CA ASP A 61 14.05 -19.32 -8.49
C ASP A 61 14.88 -19.27 -7.20
N PRO A 62 14.68 -20.18 -6.23
CA PRO A 62 15.71 -20.39 -5.25
C PRO A 62 16.87 -20.98 -6.03
N ILE A 63 17.95 -20.21 -6.16
CA ILE A 63 19.29 -20.66 -6.58
C ILE A 63 19.76 -21.95 -5.85
N TRP A 64 19.03 -22.41 -4.83
CA TRP A 64 19.27 -23.61 -4.02
C TRP A 64 18.64 -24.91 -4.54
N ILE A 65 17.69 -24.90 -5.49
CA ILE A 65 17.07 -26.15 -6.03
C ILE A 65 17.93 -26.79 -7.14
N ALA A 66 18.88 -26.05 -7.72
CA ALA A 66 19.78 -26.54 -8.78
C ALA A 66 21.19 -26.88 -8.28
N ALA A 67 21.39 -27.07 -6.98
CA ALA A 67 22.72 -27.21 -6.40
C ALA A 67 23.13 -28.69 -6.22
N PRO A 68 24.21 -29.15 -6.89
CA PRO A 68 24.55 -30.58 -7.01
C PRO A 68 25.11 -31.26 -5.75
N TRP A 69 25.10 -30.60 -4.58
CA TRP A 69 25.64 -31.13 -3.32
C TRP A 69 24.58 -31.76 -2.40
N GLN A 70 23.33 -31.89 -2.84
CA GLN A 70 22.25 -32.56 -2.09
C GLN A 70 22.20 -34.08 -2.28
N LEU A 71 23.11 -34.65 -3.08
CA LEU A 71 23.26 -36.09 -3.30
C LEU A 71 24.60 -36.64 -2.75
N LEU A 72 25.25 -35.89 -1.85
CA LEU A 72 26.41 -36.31 -1.07
C LEU A 72 26.05 -36.25 0.42
#